data_AF-A0A7C7JKT1-F1
#
_entry.id   AF-A0A7C7JKT1-F1
#
_cell.length_a   1.000
_cell.length_b   1.000
_cell.length_c   1.000
_cell.angle_alpha   90.00
_cell.angle_beta   90.00
_cell.angle_gamma   90.00
#
_symmetry.space_group_name_H-M   'P 1'
#
loop_
_entity.id
_entity.type
_entity.pdbx_description
1 polymer ?
#
loop_
_entity_poly.entity_id
_entity_poly.type
_entity_poly.pdbx_seq_one_letter_code
_entity_poly.pdbx_strand_id
1 'polypeptide(L)'
;MSCILYKLVDDKPVKESVKAIDVAHLLENGYSSTPEQLIKRKEVDTNNSGKLSDAEIKAAAVEVGIKVGKKSIKALKKELGL
;
A
#
# COMPACT_ATOMS: atom_id res chain seq x y z
N MET A 1 1.90 -18.70 15.83
CA MET A 1 2.94 -17.84 15.23
C MET A 1 2.39 -16.42 15.11
N SER A 2 3.14 -15.43 15.58
CA SER A 2 2.83 -14.00 15.41
C SER A 2 3.76 -13.40 14.35
N CYS A 3 3.26 -12.42 13.61
CA CYS A 3 3.99 -11.68 12.59
C CYS A 3 4.00 -10.20 12.96
N ILE A 4 5.03 -9.48 12.52
CA ILE A 4 5.08 -8.03 12.67
C ILE A 4 4.57 -7.42 11.37
N LEU A 5 3.54 -6.59 11.47
CA LEU A 5 3.08 -5.73 10.39
C LEU A 5 3.19 -4.28 10.82
N TYR A 6 3.11 -3.39 9.85
CA TYR A 6 3.14 -1.94 10.05
C TYR A 6 1.82 -1.35 9.58
N LYS A 7 1.34 -0.32 10.28
CA LYS A 7 0.20 0.52 9.88
C LYS A 7 0.57 1.99 10.04
N LEU A 8 -0.01 2.87 9.23
CA LEU A 8 0.08 4.31 9.44
C LEU A 8 -0.87 4.76 10.55
N VAL A 9 -0.32 5.42 11.57
CA VAL A 9 -1.05 6.09 12.65
C VAL A 9 -0.43 7.47 12.80
N ASP A 10 -1.23 8.54 12.66
CA ASP A 10 -0.74 9.93 12.71
C ASP A 10 0.47 10.16 11.81
N ASP A 11 0.38 9.71 10.55
CA ASP A 11 1.43 9.83 9.53
C ASP A 11 2.75 9.11 9.84
N LYS A 12 2.77 8.26 10.87
CA LYS A 12 3.95 7.50 11.28
C LYS A 12 3.68 6.00 11.16
N PRO A 13 4.62 5.22 10.61
CA PRO A 13 4.50 3.77 10.59
C PRO A 13 4.66 3.22 12.02
N VAL A 14 3.60 2.61 12.54
CA VAL A 14 3.57 1.92 13.84
C VAL A 14 3.64 0.42 13.59
N LYS A 15 4.53 -0.25 14.33
CA LYS A 15 4.67 -1.71 14.32
C LYS A 15 3.60 -2.35 15.20
N GLU A 16 2.94 -3.37 14.69
CA GLU A 16 1.89 -4.13 15.38
C GLU A 16 2.18 -5.63 15.27
N SER A 17 2.07 -6.33 16.39
CA SER A 17 2.20 -7.80 16.44
C SER A 17 0.84 -8.42 16.19
N VAL A 18 0.72 -9.15 15.09
CA VAL A 18 -0.56 -9.70 14.61
C VAL A 18 -0.47 -11.22 14.50
N LYS A 19 -1.61 -11.90 14.53
CA LYS A 19 -1.62 -13.35 14.32
C LYS A 19 -1.35 -13.65 12.85
N ALA A 20 -0.57 -14.70 12.58
CA ALA A 20 -0.25 -15.11 11.21
C ALA A 20 -1.49 -15.34 10.33
N ILE A 21 -2.60 -15.80 10.93
CA ILE A 21 -3.86 -16.04 10.21
C ILE A 21 -4.52 -14.76 9.70
N ASP A 22 -4.32 -13.65 10.41
CA ASP A 22 -4.92 -12.35 10.07
C ASP A 22 -4.04 -11.56 9.09
N VAL A 23 -2.80 -11.99 8.83
CA VAL A 23 -1.83 -11.25 8.01
C VAL A 23 -2.37 -10.95 6.61
N ALA A 24 -2.98 -11.92 5.93
CA ALA A 24 -3.52 -11.72 4.59
C ALA A 24 -4.61 -10.63 4.59
N HIS A 25 -5.54 -10.71 5.54
CA HIS A 25 -6.62 -9.73 5.69
C HIS A 25 -6.10 -8.34 6.07
N LEU A 26 -5.07 -8.27 6.92
CA LEU A 26 -4.49 -6.99 7.36
C LEU A 26 -3.71 -6.32 6.23
N LEU A 27 -2.95 -7.07 5.43
CA LEU A 27 -2.24 -6.54 4.25
C LEU A 27 -3.21 -5.95 3.21
N GLU A 28 -4.43 -6.48 3.12
CA GLU A 28 -5.51 -5.93 2.29
C GLU A 28 -6.18 -4.68 2.91
N ASN A 29 -6.09 -4.50 4.24
CA ASN A 29 -6.72 -3.40 4.98
C ASN A 29 -5.73 -2.33 5.45
N GLY A 30 -4.70 -2.08 4.64
CA GLY A 30 -3.79 -0.94 4.86
C GLY A 30 -2.59 -1.24 5.75
N TYR A 31 -2.38 -2.49 6.16
CA TYR A 31 -1.12 -2.90 6.76
C TYR A 31 -0.07 -3.21 5.68
N SER A 32 1.20 -3.15 6.05
CA SER A 32 2.31 -3.55 5.19
C SER A 32 3.36 -4.32 5.96
N SER A 33 4.12 -5.13 5.23
CA SER A 33 5.26 -5.86 5.76
C SER A 33 6.45 -4.95 6.08
N THR A 34 6.56 -3.79 5.43
CA THR A 34 7.64 -2.82 5.69
C THR A 34 7.10 -1.40 5.84
N PRO A 35 7.78 -0.54 6.63
CA PRO A 35 7.41 0.88 6.76
C PRO A 35 7.61 1.67 5.46
N GLU A 36 8.56 1.27 4.61
CA GLU A 36 8.80 1.91 3.31
C GLU A 36 7.60 1.78 2.37
N GLN A 37 6.94 0.62 2.38
CA GLN A 37 5.71 0.39 1.62
C GLN A 37 4.58 1.32 2.09
N LEU A 38 4.49 1.60 3.39
CA LEU A 38 3.51 2.55 3.92
C LEU A 38 3.79 3.98 3.48
N ILE A 39 5.06 4.39 3.51
CA ILE A 39 5.44 5.75 3.08
C ILE A 39 5.10 5.94 1.60
N LYS A 40 5.47 4.98 0.73
CA LYS A 40 5.09 5.01 -0.68
C LYS A 40 3.58 4.97 -0.89
N ARG A 41 2.85 4.15 -0.10
CA ARG A 41 1.39 4.12 -0.16
C ARG A 41 0.82 5.50 0.17
N LYS A 42 1.31 6.16 1.22
CA LYS A 42 0.87 7.49 1.61
C LYS A 42 1.15 8.55 0.55
N GLU A 43 2.30 8.48 -0.12
CA GLU A 43 2.61 9.41 -1.22
C GLU A 43 1.60 9.30 -2.37
N VAL A 44 1.05 8.10 -2.58
CA VAL A 44 0.06 7.84 -3.64
C VAL A 44 -1.40 7.97 -3.15
N ASP A 45 -1.66 7.68 -1.88
CA ASP A 45 -2.96 7.73 -1.19
C ASP A 45 -3.34 9.18 -0.91
N THR A 46 -3.75 9.87 -1.97
CA THR A 46 -4.04 11.31 -1.96
C THR A 46 -5.26 11.64 -1.10
N ASN A 47 -6.17 10.67 -0.91
CA ASN A 47 -7.34 10.82 -0.06
C ASN A 47 -7.13 10.37 1.40
N ASN A 48 -5.93 9.88 1.75
CA ASN A 48 -5.54 9.40 3.07
C ASN A 48 -6.52 8.37 3.66
N SER A 49 -7.19 7.59 2.81
CA SER A 49 -8.17 6.60 3.26
C SER A 49 -7.52 5.34 3.84
N GLY A 50 -6.20 5.21 3.70
CA GLY A 50 -5.45 4.01 4.03
C GLY A 50 -5.62 2.89 2.99
N LYS A 51 -6.33 3.16 1.89
CA LYS A 51 -6.57 2.23 0.79
C LYS A 51 -6.30 2.92 -0.54
N LEU A 52 -5.32 2.37 -1.26
CA LEU A 52 -5.05 2.79 -2.63
C LEU A 52 -6.20 2.40 -3.55
N SER A 53 -6.98 3.41 -3.94
CA SER A 53 -8.02 3.26 -4.93
C SER A 53 -7.42 3.06 -6.32
N ASP A 54 -8.19 2.42 -7.18
CA ASP A 54 -7.80 2.17 -8.57
C ASP A 54 -7.41 3.45 -9.33
N ALA A 55 -8.07 4.56 -9.00
CA ALA A 55 -7.76 5.88 -9.55
C ALA A 55 -6.42 6.42 -9.04
N GLU A 56 -6.10 6.28 -7.75
CA GLU A 56 -4.86 6.76 -7.14
C GLU A 56 -3.65 5.99 -7.69
N ILE A 57 -3.79 4.68 -7.86
CA ILE A 57 -2.74 3.84 -8.45
C ILE A 57 -2.49 4.25 -9.91
N LYS A 58 -3.55 4.56 -10.66
CA LYS A 58 -3.43 5.05 -12.03
C LYS A 58 -2.80 6.45 -12.07
N ALA A 59 -3.20 7.34 -11.18
CA ALA A 59 -2.67 8.70 -11.10
C ALA A 59 -1.17 8.67 -10.78
N ALA A 60 -0.75 7.93 -9.76
CA ALA A 60 0.66 7.77 -9.44
C ALA A 60 1.45 7.09 -10.56
N ALA A 61 0.88 6.06 -11.21
CA ALA A 61 1.51 5.45 -12.37
C ALA A 61 1.73 6.47 -13.51
N VAL A 62 0.76 7.34 -13.80
CA VAL A 62 0.93 8.42 -14.80
C VAL A 62 2.01 9.41 -14.35
N GLU A 63 2.01 9.80 -13.08
CA GLU A 63 2.95 10.78 -12.51
C GLU A 63 4.40 10.31 -12.62
N VAL A 64 4.66 9.02 -12.38
CA VAL A 64 6.00 8.41 -12.57
C VAL A 64 6.30 8.02 -14.02
N GLY A 65 5.41 8.33 -14.98
CA GLY A 65 5.60 8.06 -16.40
C GLY A 65 5.30 6.60 -16.84
N ILE A 66 4.68 5.79 -16.00
CA ILE A 66 4.21 4.44 -16.36
C ILE A 66 2.97 4.54 -17.24
N LYS A 67 3.04 3.94 -18.44
CA LYS A 67 1.89 3.83 -19.34
C LYS A 67 0.81 2.93 -18.73
N VAL A 68 -0.21 3.57 -18.17
CA VAL A 68 -1.38 2.94 -17.53
C VAL A 68 -2.23 2.08 -18.47
N GLY A 69 -2.22 2.37 -19.77
CA GLY A 69 -3.06 1.77 -20.84
C GLY A 69 -3.73 0.42 -20.54
N LYS A 70 -3.24 -0.68 -21.14
CA LYS A 70 -3.80 -2.04 -20.94
C LYS A 70 -3.28 -2.73 -19.65
N LYS A 71 -2.58 -2.01 -18.76
CA LYS A 71 -1.99 -2.62 -17.57
C LYS A 71 -3.06 -2.78 -16.49
N SER A 72 -3.08 -3.95 -15.86
CA SER A 72 -3.93 -4.18 -14.70
C SER A 72 -3.38 -3.43 -13.49
N ILE A 73 -4.25 -3.10 -12.55
CA ILE A 73 -3.90 -2.33 -11.35
C ILE A 73 -2.90 -3.08 -10.48
N LYS A 74 -2.98 -4.41 -10.49
CA LYS A 74 -1.98 -5.29 -9.88
C LYS A 74 -0.59 -5.14 -10.52
N ALA A 75 -0.52 -4.99 -11.84
CA ALA A 75 0.74 -4.75 -12.54
C ALA A 75 1.30 -3.36 -12.23
N LEU A 76 0.44 -2.34 -12.17
CA LEU A 76 0.82 -0.97 -11.79
C LEU A 76 1.35 -0.90 -10.35
N LYS A 77 0.66 -1.54 -9.40
CA LYS A 77 1.14 -1.70 -8.02
C LYS A 77 2.53 -2.33 -7.97
N LYS A 78 2.75 -3.40 -8.75
CA LYS A 78 4.05 -4.07 -8.81
C LYS A 78 5.16 -3.17 -9.37
N GLU A 79 4.88 -2.38 -10.42
CA GLU A 79 5.86 -1.45 -10.98
C GLU A 79 6.12 -0.23 -10.09
N LEU A 80 5.12 0.22 -9.32
CA LEU A 80 5.27 1.26 -8.30
C LEU A 80 5.97 0.75 -7.02
N GLY A 81 6.08 -0.58 -6.85
CA GLY A 81 6.65 -1.22 -5.66
C GLY A 81 5.74 -1.17 -4.43
N LEU A 82 4.42 -1.29 -4.66
CA LEU A 82 3.32 -1.21 -3.68
C LEU A 82 2.68 -2.57 -3.34
#